data_AF-A0AAN6GF68-F1
#
_entry.id   AF-A0AAN6GF68-F1
#
_cell.length_a   1.000
_cell.length_b   1.000
_cell.length_c   1.000
_cell.angle_alpha   90.00
_cell.angle_beta   90.00
_cell.angle_gamma   90.00
#
_symmetry.space_group_name_H-M   'P 1'
#
loop_
_entity.id
_entity.type
_entity.pdbx_description
1 polymer ?
#
loop_
_entity_poly.entity_id
_entity_poly.type
_entity_poly.pdbx_seq_one_letter_code
_entity_poly.pdbx_strand_id
1 'polypeptide(L)'
;MRFSSTLSVLALASSAVFASASSPSSSSAGASRRHGSIAHHAADGSSSSSSSSSHSRDLAPASFERRISKTDLTAQPPTRRQKQNFQASNTQTDYPSEATQSAWAALADTDPILASQQVLEGNAMVYDTALNAQTYSLNPTNGNQHLPIWQNLGLPFVPIGDATPGTNGGWVNLPAQPGFDLNNTWVQVDNAVLPFYISSGYDPTKIKRAVITWPGKPRDAWKYGSFALTALQAANYNATRYFNIPEDQAPSNDSVLIISPIYLNDDEDLPDGSVAPNYLAFHGSRWQSGYQAVYPKNLNRTITTYDIVDNFTDWLFDQKQFPFLNSVSIVGHSMGGQAAQRYALLKKAKPYDDNMRYWVGNPGSWGWLSEDRPLAANASCADTFDEWGYGLGGNLSKMTRYGRKQVNASKTDVVNRFLSRRVHIALALLDDGPGDTHCEALRQGSTHLGRGSQFIQEIADVTNGVWPEKFTLSYVANTSHQDFEMFEANHSLWHIYQEDFDVRYPDIGNVANPGEVPKKQPGTKAFATPIHKIMAYSLLLGSIACIVLAFCLLPCLFPANTNSWEEAAWENEAKRKLI
;
A
#
# COMPACT_ATOMS: atom_id res chain seq x y z
N MET A 1 -34.00 47.95 22.53
CA MET A 1 -32.59 48.40 22.62
C MET A 1 -31.88 48.02 21.33
N ARG A 2 -31.37 49.01 20.60
CA ARG A 2 -30.60 48.88 19.35
C ARG A 2 -29.13 48.61 19.67
N PHE A 3 -28.43 47.85 18.82
CA PHE A 3 -27.09 48.10 18.24
C PHE A 3 -26.79 46.89 17.33
N SER A 4 -26.94 47.00 16.02
CA SER A 4 -26.04 47.57 15.00
C SER A 4 -24.89 46.64 14.59
N SER A 5 -24.96 46.30 13.31
CA SER A 5 -24.01 45.70 12.37
C SER A 5 -22.61 46.35 12.33
N THR A 6 -21.60 45.57 11.93
CA THR A 6 -20.72 45.89 10.78
C THR A 6 -19.85 44.70 10.34
N LEU A 7 -19.93 44.37 9.05
CA LEU A 7 -18.89 43.71 8.26
C LEU A 7 -17.66 44.63 8.16
N SER A 8 -16.47 44.05 8.00
CA SER A 8 -15.33 44.73 7.37
C SER A 8 -14.52 43.75 6.53
N VAL A 9 -14.59 44.02 5.22
CA VAL A 9 -13.69 43.56 4.16
C VAL A 9 -12.51 44.53 4.14
N LEU A 10 -11.27 44.05 4.04
CA LEU A 10 -10.16 44.86 3.55
C LEU A 10 -9.23 43.98 2.68
N ALA A 11 -8.92 44.51 1.49
CA ALA A 11 -8.01 43.99 0.50
C ALA A 11 -6.87 45.01 0.25
N LEU A 12 -5.78 44.52 -0.39
CA LEU A 12 -4.60 45.22 -0.94
C LEU A 12 -3.51 45.62 0.09
N ALA A 13 -2.20 45.49 -0.18
CA ALA A 13 -1.47 45.62 -1.43
C ALA A 13 -0.12 44.86 -1.42
N SER A 14 0.33 44.55 -2.63
CA SER A 14 1.65 44.03 -3.00
C SER A 14 2.78 45.05 -2.80
N SER A 15 4.01 44.56 -2.60
CA SER A 15 5.24 45.27 -2.98
C SER A 15 6.42 44.30 -3.09
N ALA A 16 6.95 44.14 -4.30
CA ALA A 16 8.23 43.52 -4.60
C ALA A 16 9.33 44.60 -4.62
N VAL A 17 10.52 44.30 -4.10
CA VAL A 17 11.74 45.10 -4.33
C VAL A 17 12.92 44.17 -4.57
N PHE A 18 13.50 44.30 -5.77
CA PHE A 18 14.83 43.84 -6.17
C PHE A 18 15.91 44.73 -5.52
N ALA A 19 17.02 44.14 -5.07
CA ALA A 19 18.34 44.80 -5.13
C ALA A 19 19.49 43.78 -5.00
N SER A 20 20.32 43.73 -6.04
CA SER A 20 21.67 43.18 -6.05
C SER A 20 22.66 44.13 -5.34
N ALA A 21 23.76 43.62 -4.78
CA ALA A 21 25.13 44.08 -5.08
C ALA A 21 26.20 43.45 -4.15
N SER A 22 27.15 42.75 -4.80
CA SER A 22 28.62 42.77 -4.66
C SER A 22 29.35 42.77 -3.29
N SER A 23 30.36 41.89 -3.28
CA SER A 23 31.51 41.67 -2.40
C SER A 23 32.30 42.92 -1.93
N PRO A 24 33.26 42.75 -0.99
CA PRO A 24 34.66 42.60 -1.43
C PRO A 24 35.52 41.59 -0.63
N SER A 25 36.66 41.30 -1.25
CA SER A 25 37.79 40.40 -0.98
C SER A 25 38.78 40.83 0.12
N SER A 26 39.53 39.88 0.68
CA SER A 26 40.97 39.99 1.06
C SER A 26 41.57 38.57 1.26
N SER A 27 42.47 38.09 0.39
CA SER A 27 43.95 37.97 0.53
C SER A 27 44.42 37.15 1.76
N SER A 28 45.28 36.12 1.69
CA SER A 28 46.60 36.08 1.05
C SER A 28 47.26 34.68 1.07
N ALA A 29 48.12 34.43 0.05
CA ALA A 29 49.42 33.70 -0.03
C ALA A 29 49.64 32.36 0.71
N GLY A 30 50.37 31.35 0.19
CA GLY A 30 51.26 31.21 -0.97
C GLY A 30 52.36 30.16 -0.70
N ALA A 31 52.91 29.56 -1.78
CA ALA A 31 54.14 28.72 -1.92
C ALA A 31 53.83 27.27 -2.38
N SER A 32 54.18 26.73 -3.57
CA SER A 32 55.30 26.82 -4.54
C SER A 32 56.38 25.72 -4.39
N ARG A 33 56.46 24.87 -5.45
CA ARG A 33 57.64 24.14 -6.01
C ARG A 33 58.12 22.88 -5.24
N ARG A 34 58.69 21.83 -5.85
CA ARG A 34 59.22 21.55 -7.22
C ARG A 34 59.46 20.04 -7.42
N HIS A 35 59.63 19.68 -8.70
CA HIS A 35 60.04 18.41 -9.34
C HIS A 35 61.18 17.58 -8.72
N GLY A 36 61.16 16.29 -9.07
CA GLY A 36 62.35 15.44 -9.27
C GLY A 36 62.00 14.09 -9.92
N SER A 37 62.45 13.88 -11.16
CA SER A 37 62.36 12.64 -11.95
C SER A 37 63.76 12.03 -12.04
N ILE A 38 63.93 10.71 -11.86
CA ILE A 38 65.04 9.90 -12.42
C ILE A 38 64.56 8.47 -12.69
N ALA A 39 64.98 7.92 -13.83
CA ALA A 39 64.59 6.65 -14.44
C ALA A 39 65.73 5.59 -14.43
N HIS A 40 65.39 4.38 -14.96
CA HIS A 40 66.18 3.17 -15.30
C HIS A 40 66.38 2.14 -14.16
N HIS A 41 66.14 0.83 -14.30
CA HIS A 41 66.35 -0.10 -15.43
C HIS A 41 65.27 -1.22 -15.53
N ALA A 42 65.15 -1.78 -16.75
CA ALA A 42 64.23 -2.81 -17.23
C ALA A 42 64.62 -4.27 -16.91
N ALA A 43 63.62 -5.17 -16.86
CA ALA A 43 63.68 -6.54 -17.37
C ALA A 43 62.26 -7.11 -17.58
N ASP A 44 62.12 -7.86 -18.67
CA ASP A 44 60.91 -8.26 -19.41
C ASP A 44 59.93 -9.23 -18.70
N GLY A 45 58.66 -9.20 -19.13
CA GLY A 45 57.67 -10.23 -18.79
C GLY A 45 56.23 -9.93 -19.23
N SER A 46 55.96 -10.05 -20.54
CA SER A 46 54.65 -10.29 -21.17
C SER A 46 53.41 -9.55 -20.62
N SER A 47 53.08 -8.42 -21.24
CA SER A 47 51.78 -7.76 -21.15
C SER A 47 50.70 -8.57 -21.87
N SER A 48 49.72 -9.10 -21.14
CA SER A 48 48.36 -9.26 -21.66
C SER A 48 47.52 -8.12 -21.08
N SER A 49 47.02 -7.28 -21.98
CA SER A 49 46.19 -6.13 -21.68
C SER A 49 44.86 -6.60 -21.08
N SER A 50 44.67 -6.43 -19.78
CA SER A 50 43.36 -6.44 -19.16
C SER A 50 42.62 -5.16 -19.55
N SER A 51 41.92 -5.22 -20.68
CA SER A 51 40.93 -4.22 -21.03
C SER A 51 39.83 -4.22 -19.96
N SER A 52 39.72 -3.12 -19.23
CA SER A 52 38.58 -2.77 -18.41
C SER A 52 37.29 -2.84 -19.25
N SER A 53 36.54 -3.93 -19.16
CA SER A 53 35.22 -4.03 -19.77
C SER A 53 34.24 -3.19 -18.95
N SER A 54 33.99 -1.98 -19.44
CA SER A 54 32.88 -1.10 -19.07
C SER A 54 31.59 -1.91 -18.95
N HIS A 55 30.90 -1.71 -17.82
CA HIS A 55 29.60 -2.23 -17.49
C HIS A 55 28.57 -2.00 -18.62
N SER A 56 28.29 -3.05 -19.39
CA SER A 56 27.06 -3.18 -20.17
C SER A 56 26.11 -4.06 -19.34
N ARG A 57 25.54 -3.48 -18.28
CA ARG A 57 24.39 -4.09 -17.59
C ARG A 57 23.22 -4.11 -18.57
N ASP A 58 22.36 -5.12 -18.45
CA ASP A 58 21.17 -5.39 -19.27
C ASP A 58 20.22 -4.17 -19.41
N LEU A 59 20.53 -3.25 -20.32
CA LEU A 59 19.71 -2.06 -20.60
C LEU A 59 18.65 -2.30 -21.68
N ALA A 60 18.38 -3.55 -22.06
CA ALA A 60 17.28 -3.88 -22.93
C ALA A 60 16.74 -5.29 -22.64
N PRO A 61 15.68 -5.42 -21.82
CA PRO A 61 14.82 -6.57 -21.97
C PRO A 61 14.07 -6.39 -23.30
N ALA A 62 14.11 -7.43 -24.13
CA ALA A 62 13.17 -7.61 -25.24
C ALA A 62 11.77 -7.26 -24.76
N SER A 63 10.95 -6.66 -25.64
CA SER A 63 9.57 -6.24 -25.35
C SER A 63 8.96 -7.08 -24.22
N PHE A 64 8.63 -6.44 -23.09
CA PHE A 64 7.82 -7.03 -22.01
C PHE A 64 6.39 -7.34 -22.50
N GLU A 65 6.26 -7.78 -23.74
CA GLU A 65 5.09 -8.47 -24.25
C GLU A 65 5.03 -9.82 -23.56
N ARG A 66 3.91 -10.03 -22.90
CA ARG A 66 3.48 -11.28 -22.28
C ARG A 66 3.66 -12.45 -23.27
N ARG A 67 4.81 -13.13 -23.27
CA ARG A 67 4.94 -14.45 -23.92
C ARG A 67 4.29 -15.47 -23.02
N ILE A 68 2.96 -15.52 -23.04
CA ILE A 68 2.26 -16.73 -22.63
C ILE A 68 2.71 -17.80 -23.63
N SER A 69 3.63 -18.67 -23.23
CA SER A 69 3.72 -19.97 -23.86
C SER A 69 2.35 -20.60 -23.69
N LYS A 70 1.58 -20.70 -24.77
CA LYS A 70 0.39 -21.55 -24.77
C LYS A 70 0.92 -22.95 -24.55
N THR A 71 0.87 -23.43 -23.32
CA THR A 71 1.10 -24.84 -23.03
C THR A 71 0.15 -25.61 -23.95
N ASP A 72 0.71 -26.52 -24.75
CA ASP A 72 -0.07 -27.35 -25.65
C ASP A 72 -1.07 -28.16 -24.81
N LEU A 73 -2.35 -27.77 -24.87
CA LEU A 73 -3.46 -28.41 -24.15
C LEU A 73 -3.71 -29.85 -24.64
N THR A 74 -2.94 -30.34 -25.62
CA THR A 74 -2.96 -31.74 -26.07
C THR A 74 -1.98 -32.65 -25.32
N ALA A 75 -1.07 -32.10 -24.51
CA ALA A 75 -0.32 -32.89 -23.56
C ALA A 75 -1.27 -33.39 -22.46
N GLN A 76 -1.18 -34.68 -22.09
CA GLN A 76 -1.99 -35.26 -21.03
C GLN A 76 -2.00 -34.36 -19.79
N PRO A 77 -3.14 -34.27 -19.05
CA PRO A 77 -3.17 -33.54 -17.80
C PRO A 77 -1.97 -34.00 -16.96
N PRO A 78 -1.12 -33.09 -16.47
CA PRO A 78 0.04 -33.49 -15.70
C PRO A 78 -0.48 -34.37 -14.56
N THR A 79 0.12 -35.55 -14.44
CA THR A 79 -0.05 -36.37 -13.24
C THR A 79 0.22 -35.44 -12.05
N ARG A 80 -0.69 -35.43 -11.06
CA ARG A 80 -0.56 -34.61 -9.85
C ARG A 80 0.90 -34.62 -9.43
N ARG A 81 1.56 -33.45 -9.42
CA ARG A 81 2.99 -33.37 -9.12
C ARG A 81 3.26 -34.13 -7.83
N GLN A 82 4.20 -35.05 -7.85
CA GLN A 82 4.72 -35.61 -6.61
C GLN A 82 5.44 -34.48 -5.88
N LYS A 83 4.96 -34.14 -4.69
CA LYS A 83 5.61 -33.12 -3.85
C LYS A 83 7.04 -33.54 -3.60
N GLN A 84 7.97 -32.76 -4.11
CA GLN A 84 9.39 -32.96 -3.90
C GLN A 84 9.79 -32.24 -2.62
N ASN A 85 10.50 -32.95 -1.73
CA ASN A 85 11.11 -32.32 -0.58
C ASN A 85 12.41 -31.65 -1.02
N PHE A 86 12.29 -30.47 -1.64
CA PHE A 86 13.43 -29.73 -2.20
C PHE A 86 14.51 -29.40 -1.15
N GLN A 87 14.14 -29.34 0.13
CA GLN A 87 15.09 -29.11 1.22
C GLN A 87 16.04 -30.29 1.43
N ALA A 88 15.60 -31.51 1.16
CA ALA A 88 16.45 -32.68 1.29
C ALA A 88 17.38 -32.88 0.07
N SER A 89 17.05 -32.29 -1.08
CA SER A 89 17.79 -32.49 -2.34
C SER A 89 18.81 -31.39 -2.65
N ASN A 90 18.66 -30.20 -2.06
CA ASN A 90 19.61 -29.12 -2.26
C ASN A 90 20.85 -29.32 -1.38
N THR A 91 22.02 -29.47 -2.01
CA THR A 91 23.32 -29.67 -1.34
C THR A 91 24.26 -28.50 -1.54
N GLN A 92 23.77 -27.33 -1.99
CA GLN A 92 24.60 -26.16 -2.25
C GLN A 92 25.01 -25.48 -0.94
N THR A 93 26.25 -25.01 -0.89
CA THR A 93 26.85 -24.37 0.30
C THR A 93 27.56 -23.05 -0.03
N ASP A 94 27.37 -22.53 -1.24
CA ASP A 94 28.00 -21.29 -1.70
C ASP A 94 27.00 -20.43 -2.48
N TYR A 95 27.32 -19.15 -2.65
CA TYR A 95 26.47 -18.21 -3.38
C TYR A 95 26.32 -18.64 -4.85
N PRO A 96 25.10 -18.56 -5.42
CA PRO A 96 24.92 -18.82 -6.84
C PRO A 96 25.68 -17.77 -7.67
N SER A 97 26.37 -18.21 -8.72
CA SER A 97 27.05 -17.30 -9.63
C SER A 97 26.06 -16.33 -10.30
N GLU A 98 26.52 -15.15 -10.70
CA GLU A 98 25.68 -14.17 -11.41
C GLU A 98 25.03 -14.78 -12.66
N ALA A 99 25.77 -15.59 -13.44
CA ALA A 99 25.25 -16.28 -14.61
C ALA A 99 24.12 -17.26 -14.26
N THR A 100 24.25 -17.98 -13.13
CA THR A 100 23.21 -18.88 -12.62
C THR A 100 21.96 -18.10 -12.22
N GLN A 101 22.15 -17.00 -11.50
CA GLN A 101 21.05 -16.14 -11.07
C GLN A 101 20.29 -15.55 -12.26
N SER A 102 21.01 -15.04 -13.28
CA SER A 102 20.41 -14.51 -14.51
C SER A 102 19.67 -15.59 -15.31
N ALA A 103 20.16 -16.83 -15.31
CA ALA A 103 19.46 -17.95 -15.96
C ALA A 103 18.12 -18.26 -15.28
N TRP A 104 18.06 -18.27 -13.94
CA TRP A 104 16.80 -18.45 -13.22
C TRP A 104 15.84 -17.28 -13.41
N ALA A 105 16.36 -16.04 -13.41
CA ALA A 105 15.56 -14.85 -13.68
C ALA A 105 14.92 -14.90 -15.08
N ALA A 106 15.70 -15.19 -16.12
CA ALA A 106 15.18 -15.33 -17.48
C ALA A 106 14.19 -16.50 -17.64
N LEU A 107 14.42 -17.61 -16.92
CA LEU A 107 13.50 -18.75 -16.93
C LEU A 107 12.15 -18.39 -16.28
N ALA A 108 12.15 -17.60 -15.21
CA ALA A 108 10.93 -17.21 -14.51
C ALA A 108 9.92 -16.47 -15.40
N ASP A 109 10.38 -15.78 -16.44
CA ASP A 109 9.51 -15.09 -17.40
C ASP A 109 8.69 -16.03 -18.29
N THR A 110 9.18 -17.25 -18.48
CA THR A 110 8.60 -18.22 -19.43
C THR A 110 8.05 -19.46 -18.76
N ASP A 111 8.71 -19.90 -17.68
CA ASP A 111 8.31 -21.03 -16.85
C ASP A 111 8.60 -20.74 -15.36
N PRO A 112 7.72 -19.97 -14.69
CA PRO A 112 7.83 -19.65 -13.26
C PRO A 112 7.97 -20.89 -12.38
N ILE A 113 7.30 -21.96 -12.81
CA ILE A 113 7.21 -23.21 -12.09
C ILE A 113 8.56 -23.93 -12.12
N LEU A 114 9.16 -24.10 -13.30
CA LEU A 114 10.47 -24.72 -13.44
C LEU A 114 11.57 -23.83 -12.85
N ALA A 115 11.49 -22.51 -13.01
CA ALA A 115 12.43 -21.57 -12.41
C ALA A 115 12.50 -21.74 -10.89
N SER A 116 11.35 -21.78 -10.22
CA SER A 116 11.30 -21.97 -8.77
C SER A 116 11.78 -23.34 -8.31
N GLN A 117 11.58 -24.41 -9.11
CA GLN A 117 12.20 -25.71 -8.83
C GLN A 117 13.72 -25.64 -8.86
N GLN A 118 14.29 -25.05 -9.92
CA GLN A 118 15.75 -24.93 -10.05
C GLN A 118 16.37 -24.05 -8.96
N VAL A 119 15.68 -22.97 -8.55
CA VAL A 119 16.11 -22.15 -7.41
C VAL A 119 16.08 -22.96 -6.11
N LEU A 120 15.01 -23.72 -5.87
CA LEU A 120 14.89 -24.55 -4.66
C LEU A 120 15.94 -25.67 -4.59
N GLU A 121 16.36 -26.23 -5.72
CA GLU A 121 17.35 -27.31 -5.81
C GLU A 121 18.80 -26.82 -5.88
N GLY A 122 19.02 -25.63 -6.45
CA GLY A 122 20.34 -25.16 -6.87
C GLY A 122 20.83 -23.89 -6.20
N ASN A 123 20.08 -23.31 -5.26
CA ASN A 123 20.49 -22.09 -4.56
C ASN A 123 20.71 -22.36 -3.05
N ALA A 124 21.90 -22.08 -2.51
CA ALA A 124 22.13 -22.25 -1.07
C ALA A 124 21.24 -21.32 -0.21
N MET A 125 20.83 -20.17 -0.76
CA MET A 125 20.07 -19.12 -0.06
C MET A 125 18.63 -19.54 0.29
N VAL A 126 18.13 -20.67 -0.23
CA VAL A 126 16.79 -21.17 0.13
C VAL A 126 16.75 -21.88 1.49
N TYR A 127 17.89 -22.33 2.02
CA TYR A 127 17.95 -23.08 3.28
C TYR A 127 19.11 -22.69 4.21
N ASP A 128 20.26 -22.32 3.66
CA ASP A 128 21.48 -22.12 4.43
C ASP A 128 21.52 -20.72 5.07
N THR A 129 21.35 -20.67 6.40
CA THR A 129 21.49 -19.44 7.19
C THR A 129 22.94 -19.14 7.59
N ALA A 130 23.90 -19.99 7.21
CA ALA A 130 25.33 -19.76 7.47
C ALA A 130 25.97 -18.85 6.42
N LEU A 131 25.44 -18.87 5.19
CA LEU A 131 25.68 -17.81 4.21
C LEU A 131 24.91 -16.56 4.65
N ASN A 132 25.49 -15.40 4.36
CA ASN A 132 24.95 -14.14 4.83
C ASN A 132 25.18 -13.00 3.82
N ALA A 133 24.14 -12.64 3.09
CA ALA A 133 24.24 -11.77 1.92
C ALA A 133 24.31 -10.25 2.23
N GLN A 134 24.78 -9.79 3.41
CA GLN A 134 24.91 -8.34 3.67
C GLN A 134 25.87 -7.64 2.71
N THR A 135 26.85 -8.35 2.12
CA THR A 135 27.73 -7.77 1.09
C THR A 135 26.93 -7.32 -0.14
N TYR A 136 25.75 -7.90 -0.36
CA TYR A 136 24.79 -7.56 -1.42
C TYR A 136 23.64 -6.68 -0.92
N SER A 137 23.79 -6.10 0.28
CA SER A 137 22.89 -5.08 0.80
C SER A 137 23.47 -3.69 0.49
N LEU A 138 22.60 -2.75 0.15
CA LEU A 138 22.98 -1.34 0.05
C LEU A 138 23.53 -0.88 1.41
N ASN A 139 24.81 -0.50 1.46
CA ASN A 139 25.48 -0.14 2.70
C ASN A 139 25.94 1.32 2.62
N PRO A 140 25.20 2.32 3.14
CA PRO A 140 25.41 3.74 2.84
C PRO A 140 26.74 4.35 3.34
N THR A 141 27.66 3.58 3.92
CA THR A 141 28.80 4.11 4.69
C THR A 141 30.21 3.90 4.11
N ASN A 142 30.45 3.01 3.14
CA ASN A 142 31.83 2.73 2.67
C ASN A 142 31.95 2.76 1.15
N GLY A 143 32.84 3.59 0.58
CA GLY A 143 32.97 3.91 -0.85
C GLY A 143 33.29 2.79 -1.87
N ASN A 144 33.02 1.52 -1.55
CA ASN A 144 33.13 0.38 -2.48
C ASN A 144 31.77 -0.37 -2.57
N GLN A 145 30.67 0.33 -2.82
CA GLN A 145 29.30 -0.21 -2.70
C GLN A 145 28.76 -0.80 -4.01
N HIS A 146 27.90 -1.81 -3.90
CA HIS A 146 26.79 -2.02 -4.83
C HIS A 146 25.96 -0.74 -4.82
N LEU A 147 26.24 0.15 -5.76
CA LEU A 147 25.42 1.34 -5.96
C LEU A 147 24.12 0.90 -6.62
N PRO A 148 22.96 1.41 -6.17
CA PRO A 148 21.70 1.20 -6.85
C PRO A 148 21.82 1.55 -8.33
N ILE A 149 21.08 0.86 -9.20
CA ILE A 149 21.24 0.98 -10.66
C ILE A 149 21.07 2.44 -11.14
N TRP A 150 20.27 3.26 -10.44
CA TRP A 150 20.04 4.68 -10.75
C TRP A 150 21.21 5.63 -10.54
N GLN A 151 22.22 5.32 -9.71
CA GLN A 151 23.37 6.24 -9.58
C GLN A 151 24.15 6.36 -10.90
N ASN A 152 24.07 5.33 -11.75
CA ASN A 152 24.60 5.36 -13.11
C ASN A 152 23.66 6.04 -14.13
N LEU A 153 22.40 6.26 -13.79
CA LEU A 153 21.38 6.90 -14.63
C LEU A 153 21.19 8.40 -14.34
N GLY A 154 21.75 8.91 -13.23
CA GLY A 154 21.64 10.32 -12.84
C GLY A 154 20.25 10.75 -12.37
N LEU A 155 19.37 9.79 -12.02
CA LEU A 155 18.03 10.08 -11.51
C LEU A 155 18.09 10.53 -10.03
N PRO A 156 17.31 11.54 -9.63
CA PRO A 156 17.30 12.00 -8.24
C PRO A 156 16.61 10.97 -7.34
N PHE A 157 17.16 10.72 -6.15
CA PHE A 157 16.47 9.96 -5.10
C PHE A 157 15.58 10.90 -4.29
N VAL A 158 14.33 10.50 -4.06
CA VAL A 158 13.45 11.26 -3.16
C VAL A 158 13.92 11.03 -1.72
N PRO A 159 14.30 12.08 -0.98
CA PRO A 159 14.78 11.92 0.39
C PRO A 159 13.69 11.33 1.30
N ILE A 160 14.10 10.43 2.20
CA ILE A 160 13.21 9.85 3.20
C ILE A 160 13.09 10.81 4.37
N GLY A 161 11.86 11.06 4.83
CA GLY A 161 11.58 11.87 6.01
C GLY A 161 12.26 11.31 7.26
N ASP A 162 12.82 12.21 8.07
CA ASP A 162 13.53 11.86 9.30
C ASP A 162 12.54 11.70 10.46
N ALA A 163 12.46 10.49 10.99
CA ALA A 163 11.60 10.13 12.12
C ALA A 163 12.46 9.55 13.24
N THR A 164 12.18 9.97 14.48
CA THR A 164 12.91 9.48 15.65
C THR A 164 12.28 8.17 16.15
N PRO A 165 13.05 7.06 16.23
CA PRO A 165 12.59 5.85 16.90
C PRO A 165 12.38 6.12 18.40
N GLY A 166 11.27 5.63 18.93
CA GLY A 166 10.97 5.67 20.35
C GLY A 166 11.57 4.50 21.11
N THR A 167 11.46 4.54 22.44
CA THR A 167 12.07 3.54 23.32
C THR A 167 11.39 2.17 23.27
N ASN A 168 10.13 2.12 22.84
CA ASN A 168 9.38 0.87 22.69
C ASN A 168 9.55 0.26 21.28
N GLY A 169 10.38 0.85 20.42
CA GLY A 169 10.59 0.41 19.04
C GLY A 169 9.55 0.97 18.05
N GLY A 170 8.67 1.87 18.50
CA GLY A 170 7.73 2.59 17.65
C GLY A 170 8.30 3.93 17.20
N TRP A 171 7.44 4.80 16.67
CA TRP A 171 7.83 6.15 16.27
C TRP A 171 7.33 7.22 17.24
N VAL A 172 8.17 8.23 17.47
CA VAL A 172 7.80 9.39 18.30
C VAL A 172 6.85 10.33 17.57
N ASN A 173 7.04 10.50 16.26
CA ASN A 173 6.23 11.36 15.41
C ASN A 173 6.21 10.86 13.97
N LEU A 174 5.21 11.30 13.22
CA LEU A 174 5.19 11.14 11.77
C LEU A 174 6.03 12.27 11.14
N PRO A 175 6.99 11.97 10.26
CA PRO A 175 7.85 12.99 9.67
C PRO A 175 7.17 13.75 8.53
N ALA A 176 7.71 14.91 8.15
CA ALA A 176 7.43 15.46 6.83
C ALA A 176 8.11 14.56 5.77
N GLN A 177 7.41 14.30 4.66
CA GLN A 177 7.93 13.46 3.58
C GLN A 177 7.94 14.26 2.27
N PRO A 178 9.13 14.57 1.69
CA PRO A 178 9.22 15.26 0.41
C PRO A 178 8.39 14.60 -0.69
N GLY A 179 7.61 15.42 -1.40
CA GLY A 179 6.70 14.97 -2.46
C GLY A 179 5.32 14.50 -1.99
N PHE A 180 5.05 14.53 -0.67
CA PHE A 180 3.80 14.03 -0.10
C PHE A 180 3.19 14.97 0.95
N ASP A 181 1.86 15.04 0.93
CA ASP A 181 1.06 15.65 1.98
C ASP A 181 0.63 14.56 2.97
N LEU A 182 0.73 14.85 4.28
CA LEU A 182 0.17 13.98 5.32
C LEU A 182 -1.32 14.29 5.50
N ASN A 183 -2.18 13.39 5.04
CA ASN A 183 -3.61 13.47 5.31
C ASN A 183 -3.94 12.71 6.59
N ASN A 184 -4.47 13.44 7.56
CA ASN A 184 -4.93 12.92 8.85
C ASN A 184 -6.38 13.36 9.17
N THR A 185 -7.14 13.75 8.14
CA THR A 185 -8.51 14.26 8.27
C THR A 185 -9.54 13.30 7.66
N TRP A 186 -9.12 12.34 6.83
CA TRP A 186 -10.02 11.35 6.26
C TRP A 186 -10.46 10.33 7.32
N VAL A 187 -11.70 10.50 7.79
CA VAL A 187 -12.37 9.59 8.71
C VAL A 187 -12.67 8.24 8.03
N GLN A 188 -12.23 7.17 8.66
CA GLN A 188 -12.46 5.79 8.22
C GLN A 188 -13.71 5.19 8.87
N VAL A 189 -13.92 5.48 10.16
CA VAL A 189 -15.06 4.97 10.94
C VAL A 189 -15.29 5.86 12.15
N ASP A 190 -16.55 6.12 12.48
CA ASP A 190 -16.95 7.04 13.55
C ASP A 190 -16.26 8.41 13.40
N ASN A 191 -15.26 8.71 14.25
CA ASN A 191 -14.40 9.90 14.14
C ASN A 191 -12.90 9.53 14.01
N ALA A 192 -12.60 8.24 13.85
CA ALA A 192 -11.23 7.74 13.80
C ALA A 192 -10.68 7.79 12.37
N VAL A 193 -9.41 8.16 12.27
CA VAL A 193 -8.70 8.38 11.01
C VAL A 193 -7.55 7.39 10.89
N LEU A 194 -7.28 6.88 9.69
CA LEU A 194 -5.98 6.28 9.40
C LEU A 194 -5.15 7.37 8.71
N PRO A 195 -4.07 7.89 9.31
CA PRO A 195 -3.23 8.85 8.61
C PRO A 195 -2.52 8.17 7.43
N PHE A 196 -2.30 8.93 6.35
CA PHE A 196 -1.62 8.44 5.16
C PHE A 196 -0.91 9.58 4.43
N TYR A 197 0.20 9.25 3.77
CA TYR A 197 0.86 10.16 2.84
C TYR A 197 0.22 10.03 1.47
N ILE A 198 0.02 11.14 0.77
CA ILE A 198 -0.49 11.19 -0.60
C ILE A 198 0.33 12.17 -1.43
N SER A 199 0.58 11.87 -2.72
CA SER A 199 1.36 12.76 -3.60
C SER A 199 0.90 14.21 -3.49
N SER A 200 1.81 15.15 -3.21
CA SER A 200 1.45 16.57 -3.06
C SER A 200 1.01 17.17 -4.39
N GLY A 201 -0.02 18.01 -4.36
CA GLY A 201 -0.43 18.83 -5.51
C GLY A 201 -0.99 18.06 -6.71
N TYR A 202 -1.40 16.80 -6.54
CA TYR A 202 -1.98 15.99 -7.60
C TYR A 202 -3.28 16.60 -8.17
N ASP A 203 -3.49 16.42 -9.47
CA ASP A 203 -4.75 16.76 -10.15
C ASP A 203 -5.54 15.47 -10.42
N PRO A 204 -6.66 15.23 -9.70
CA PRO A 204 -7.48 14.02 -9.88
C PRO A 204 -7.92 13.77 -11.33
N THR A 205 -8.03 14.82 -12.14
CA THR A 205 -8.45 14.76 -13.54
C THR A 205 -7.34 14.34 -14.51
N LYS A 206 -6.12 14.11 -14.02
CA LYS A 206 -5.00 13.60 -14.84
C LYS A 206 -4.54 12.21 -14.43
N ILE A 207 -4.98 11.73 -13.26
CA ILE A 207 -4.54 10.45 -12.72
C ILE A 207 -5.09 9.30 -13.57
N LYS A 208 -4.16 8.53 -14.14
CA LYS A 208 -4.40 7.29 -14.89
C LYS A 208 -4.14 6.05 -14.05
N ARG A 209 -3.23 6.13 -13.08
CA ARG A 209 -2.89 5.03 -12.18
C ARG A 209 -2.74 5.51 -10.75
N ALA A 210 -3.15 4.70 -9.79
CA ALA A 210 -2.81 4.92 -8.39
C ALA A 210 -1.97 3.76 -7.84
N VAL A 211 -1.05 4.07 -6.94
CA VAL A 211 -0.22 3.10 -6.21
C VAL A 211 -0.50 3.25 -4.73
N ILE A 212 -0.94 2.17 -4.08
CA ILE A 212 -1.13 2.10 -2.64
C ILE A 212 -0.06 1.19 -2.06
N THR A 213 0.76 1.74 -1.15
CA THR A 213 1.85 1.00 -0.52
C THR A 213 1.43 0.37 0.81
N TRP A 214 1.97 -0.81 1.11
CA TRP A 214 2.03 -1.37 2.45
C TRP A 214 3.44 -1.18 3.00
N PRO A 215 3.61 -0.66 4.24
CA PRO A 215 4.93 -0.52 4.83
C PRO A 215 5.50 -1.88 5.26
N GLY A 216 6.79 -1.89 5.60
CA GLY A 216 7.46 -3.04 6.20
C GLY A 216 7.16 -3.17 7.70
N LYS A 217 7.88 -4.08 8.37
CA LYS A 217 7.78 -4.27 9.83
C LYS A 217 7.93 -2.98 10.65
N PRO A 218 8.82 -2.04 10.28
CA PRO A 218 8.97 -0.78 11.01
C PRO A 218 7.79 0.18 10.86
N ARG A 219 6.81 -0.08 9.98
CA ARG A 219 5.64 0.80 9.74
C ARG A 219 6.01 2.20 9.26
N ASP A 220 7.18 2.32 8.63
CA ASP A 220 7.75 3.53 8.04
C ASP A 220 7.13 3.86 6.68
N ALA A 221 5.82 4.10 6.65
CA ALA A 221 5.09 4.32 5.40
C ALA A 221 5.60 5.50 4.55
N TRP A 222 6.22 6.51 5.16
CA TRP A 222 6.87 7.61 4.43
C TRP A 222 8.05 7.12 3.59
N LYS A 223 8.84 6.16 4.09
CA LYS A 223 9.93 5.51 3.36
C LYS A 223 9.41 4.78 2.13
N TYR A 224 8.33 4.01 2.29
CA TYR A 224 7.69 3.30 1.18
C TYR A 224 7.07 4.25 0.14
N GLY A 225 6.52 5.39 0.58
CA GLY A 225 6.11 6.46 -0.34
C GLY A 225 7.29 7.05 -1.12
N SER A 226 8.40 7.32 -0.44
CA SER A 226 9.65 7.80 -1.06
C SER A 226 10.18 6.83 -2.12
N PHE A 227 10.17 5.54 -1.81
CA PHE A 227 10.59 4.48 -2.74
C PHE A 227 9.65 4.34 -3.92
N ALA A 228 8.34 4.37 -3.70
CA ALA A 228 7.38 4.36 -4.79
C ALA A 228 7.57 5.57 -5.71
N LEU A 229 7.76 6.78 -5.16
CA LEU A 229 7.97 7.98 -5.98
C LEU A 229 9.30 7.95 -6.74
N THR A 230 10.36 7.43 -6.13
CA THR A 230 11.65 7.25 -6.81
C THR A 230 11.57 6.18 -7.90
N ALA A 231 10.89 5.07 -7.64
CA ALA A 231 10.66 4.00 -8.62
C ALA A 231 9.80 4.50 -9.80
N LEU A 232 8.83 5.40 -9.57
CA LEU A 232 8.07 6.05 -10.63
C LEU A 232 8.98 6.85 -11.58
N GLN A 233 9.99 7.55 -11.06
CA GLN A 233 10.96 8.28 -11.88
C GLN A 233 11.81 7.33 -12.74
N ALA A 234 12.22 6.19 -12.17
CA ALA A 234 12.91 5.14 -12.92
C ALA A 234 12.00 4.50 -13.99
N ALA A 235 10.72 4.26 -13.68
CA ALA A 235 9.75 3.76 -14.64
C ALA A 235 9.50 4.75 -15.78
N ASN A 236 9.43 6.05 -15.49
CA ASN A 236 9.33 7.11 -16.50
C ASN A 236 10.56 7.12 -17.42
N TYR A 237 11.76 7.10 -16.83
CA TYR A 237 13.01 7.03 -17.57
C TYR A 237 13.06 5.80 -18.48
N ASN A 238 12.71 4.63 -17.95
CA ASN A 238 12.69 3.40 -18.75
C ASN A 238 11.67 3.47 -19.90
N ALA A 239 10.46 3.97 -19.62
CA ALA A 239 9.41 4.11 -20.62
C ALA A 239 9.84 5.03 -21.78
N THR A 240 10.38 6.19 -21.47
CA THR A 240 10.77 7.20 -22.47
C THR A 240 12.07 6.84 -23.19
N ARG A 241 13.07 6.30 -22.48
CA ARG A 241 14.42 6.07 -23.02
C ARG A 241 14.59 4.73 -23.72
N TYR A 242 14.05 3.65 -23.15
CA TYR A 242 14.26 2.29 -23.64
C TYR A 242 13.07 1.78 -24.44
N PHE A 243 11.85 2.19 -24.09
CA PHE A 243 10.63 1.77 -24.79
C PHE A 243 10.09 2.83 -25.76
N ASN A 244 10.73 4.00 -25.88
CA ASN A 244 10.33 5.10 -26.76
C ASN A 244 8.85 5.51 -26.60
N ILE A 245 8.30 5.38 -25.39
CA ILE A 245 6.95 5.84 -25.08
C ILE A 245 6.96 7.38 -25.02
N PRO A 246 6.04 8.07 -25.71
CA PRO A 246 5.91 9.52 -25.61
C PRO A 246 5.78 9.99 -24.16
N GLU A 247 6.40 11.11 -23.80
CA GLU A 247 6.46 11.61 -22.42
C GLU A 247 5.07 11.86 -21.80
N ASP A 248 4.09 12.27 -22.60
CA ASP A 248 2.68 12.46 -22.22
C ASP A 248 1.90 11.15 -22.03
N GLN A 249 2.46 10.04 -22.48
CA GLN A 249 1.91 8.68 -22.33
C GLN A 249 2.70 7.84 -21.32
N ALA A 250 3.89 8.29 -20.90
CA ALA A 250 4.68 7.63 -19.88
C ALA A 250 4.09 7.89 -18.48
N PRO A 251 4.22 6.92 -17.54
CA PRO A 251 3.86 7.15 -16.15
C PRO A 251 4.73 8.27 -15.57
N SER A 252 4.11 9.25 -14.90
CA SER A 252 4.77 10.42 -14.33
C SER A 252 4.04 10.91 -13.08
N ASN A 253 4.61 11.89 -12.37
CA ASN A 253 3.98 12.46 -11.17
C ASN A 253 2.61 13.09 -11.45
N ASP A 254 2.35 13.52 -12.69
CA ASP A 254 1.07 14.12 -13.10
C ASP A 254 -0.02 13.08 -13.36
N SER A 255 0.37 11.85 -13.69
CA SER A 255 -0.53 10.78 -14.14
C SER A 255 -0.59 9.59 -13.17
N VAL A 256 0.28 9.56 -12.16
CA VAL A 256 0.34 8.53 -11.12
C VAL A 256 0.18 9.13 -9.74
N LEU A 257 -0.86 8.69 -9.02
CA LEU A 257 -1.11 9.04 -7.63
C LEU A 257 -0.49 7.99 -6.71
N ILE A 258 0.31 8.40 -5.71
CA ILE A 258 0.89 7.49 -4.72
C ILE A 258 0.24 7.77 -3.37
N ILE A 259 -0.20 6.71 -2.70
CA ILE A 259 -0.83 6.72 -1.38
C ILE A 259 -0.08 5.74 -0.48
N SER A 260 0.37 6.19 0.68
CA SER A 260 1.08 5.35 1.65
C SER A 260 0.40 5.42 3.02
N PRO A 261 -0.56 4.53 3.29
CA PRO A 261 -1.26 4.47 4.57
C PRO A 261 -0.36 4.01 5.72
N ILE A 262 -0.57 4.59 6.90
CA ILE A 262 0.28 4.40 8.08
C ILE A 262 -0.41 3.47 9.08
N TYR A 263 0.08 2.25 9.20
CA TYR A 263 -0.50 1.20 10.05
C TYR A 263 0.20 1.11 11.41
N LEU A 264 0.08 2.17 12.23
CA LEU A 264 0.66 2.23 13.57
C LEU A 264 0.09 1.15 14.51
N ASN A 265 0.84 0.73 15.52
CA ASN A 265 0.42 -0.29 16.48
C ASN A 265 0.25 0.24 17.92
N ASP A 266 -0.46 -0.54 18.74
CA ASP A 266 -0.70 -0.23 20.15
C ASP A 266 0.45 -0.62 21.09
N ASP A 267 1.29 -1.57 20.67
CA ASP A 267 2.38 -2.11 21.47
C ASP A 267 3.63 -1.21 21.46
N GLU A 268 3.89 -0.49 20.37
CA GLU A 268 5.14 0.26 20.15
C GLU A 268 4.85 1.75 19.84
N ASP A 269 4.00 2.04 18.84
CA ASP A 269 3.80 3.42 18.35
C ASP A 269 2.92 4.27 19.29
N LEU A 270 1.88 3.65 19.88
CA LEU A 270 1.00 4.31 20.84
C LEU A 270 1.74 4.79 22.11
N PRO A 271 2.57 3.96 22.79
CA PRO A 271 3.35 4.44 23.93
C PRO A 271 4.49 5.39 23.54
N ASP A 272 5.03 5.33 22.32
CA ASP A 272 6.12 6.21 21.86
C ASP A 272 5.63 7.58 21.32
N GLY A 273 4.35 7.73 21.00
CA GLY A 273 3.69 9.03 20.83
C GLY A 273 3.23 9.40 19.42
N SER A 274 3.48 8.57 18.40
CA SER A 274 3.04 8.85 17.02
C SER A 274 1.55 8.62 16.76
N VAL A 275 0.83 7.98 17.69
CA VAL A 275 -0.62 7.74 17.58
C VAL A 275 -1.40 8.88 18.27
N ALA A 276 -2.00 9.76 17.48
CA ALA A 276 -2.89 10.82 18.00
C ALA A 276 -4.21 10.24 18.55
N PRO A 277 -4.98 10.98 19.38
CA PRO A 277 -6.16 10.45 20.07
C PRO A 277 -7.27 9.85 19.20
N ASN A 278 -7.35 10.27 17.94
CA ASN A 278 -8.32 9.78 16.96
C ASN A 278 -7.68 8.92 15.86
N TYR A 279 -6.38 8.64 15.92
CA TYR A 279 -5.73 7.78 14.93
C TYR A 279 -6.11 6.32 15.16
N LEU A 280 -6.26 5.55 14.10
CA LEU A 280 -6.37 4.10 14.20
C LEU A 280 -5.01 3.51 14.52
N ALA A 281 -4.98 2.59 15.49
CA ALA A 281 -3.83 1.73 15.74
C ALA A 281 -4.26 0.26 15.87
N PHE A 282 -3.36 -0.64 15.52
CA PHE A 282 -3.61 -2.08 15.41
C PHE A 282 -2.81 -2.86 16.45
N HIS A 283 -3.26 -4.07 16.78
CA HIS A 283 -2.51 -4.89 17.73
C HIS A 283 -1.25 -5.49 17.08
N GLY A 284 -0.06 -5.15 17.58
CA GLY A 284 1.22 -5.61 17.07
C GLY A 284 1.32 -5.58 15.53
N SER A 285 1.73 -6.69 14.93
CA SER A 285 1.78 -6.87 13.47
C SER A 285 0.47 -7.38 12.87
N ARG A 286 -0.67 -7.35 13.57
CA ARG A 286 -1.94 -7.88 13.02
C ARG A 286 -2.53 -7.02 11.90
N TRP A 287 -2.03 -5.80 11.71
CA TRP A 287 -2.42 -4.94 10.59
C TRP A 287 -2.18 -5.60 9.23
N GLN A 288 -1.08 -6.33 9.04
CA GLN A 288 -0.80 -6.97 7.74
C GLN A 288 -1.80 -8.10 7.43
N SER A 289 -2.34 -8.76 8.46
CA SER A 289 -3.28 -9.87 8.32
C SER A 289 -4.75 -9.42 8.33
N GLY A 290 -5.03 -8.14 8.07
CA GLY A 290 -6.41 -7.69 7.91
C GLY A 290 -7.19 -7.60 9.21
N TYR A 291 -6.56 -7.50 10.38
CA TYR A 291 -7.30 -7.44 11.65
C TYR A 291 -7.86 -6.05 11.94
N GLN A 292 -8.76 -6.00 12.92
CA GLN A 292 -9.45 -4.78 13.34
C GLN A 292 -8.50 -3.82 14.05
N ALA A 293 -8.77 -2.52 13.93
CA ALA A 293 -8.16 -1.52 14.80
C ALA A 293 -8.58 -1.75 16.26
N VAL A 294 -7.65 -1.51 17.19
CA VAL A 294 -7.84 -1.67 18.64
C VAL A 294 -7.86 -0.33 19.39
N TYR A 295 -7.45 0.74 18.71
CA TYR A 295 -7.48 2.12 19.17
C TYR A 295 -8.20 3.02 18.13
N PRO A 296 -8.96 4.06 18.54
CA PRO A 296 -9.27 4.46 19.92
C PRO A 296 -10.04 3.40 20.71
N LYS A 297 -9.89 3.34 22.04
CA LYS A 297 -10.47 2.25 22.87
C LYS A 297 -12.00 2.17 22.83
N ASN A 298 -12.65 3.31 22.58
CA ASN A 298 -14.10 3.47 22.46
C ASN A 298 -14.61 3.25 21.02
N LEU A 299 -13.72 2.97 20.07
CA LEU A 299 -14.12 2.71 18.68
C LEU A 299 -14.99 1.45 18.62
N ASN A 300 -16.04 1.51 17.80
CA ASN A 300 -16.72 0.30 17.38
C ASN A 300 -15.73 -0.51 16.54
N ARG A 301 -15.08 -1.53 17.15
CA ARG A 301 -13.93 -2.30 16.63
C ARG A 301 -14.27 -3.11 15.38
N THR A 302 -14.85 -2.51 14.35
CA THR A 302 -15.36 -3.19 13.16
C THR A 302 -14.48 -2.97 11.95
N ILE A 303 -13.81 -1.83 11.85
CA ILE A 303 -12.95 -1.54 10.69
C ILE A 303 -11.69 -2.42 10.74
N THR A 304 -11.39 -3.08 9.64
CA THR A 304 -10.12 -3.79 9.42
C THR A 304 -9.20 -3.04 8.48
N THR A 305 -7.90 -3.36 8.46
CA THR A 305 -6.99 -2.79 7.45
C THR A 305 -7.42 -3.10 6.02
N TYR A 306 -8.04 -4.26 5.77
CA TYR A 306 -8.57 -4.60 4.45
C TYR A 306 -9.83 -3.80 4.08
N ASP A 307 -10.70 -3.49 5.06
CA ASP A 307 -11.80 -2.56 4.83
C ASP A 307 -11.27 -1.15 4.47
N ILE A 308 -10.16 -0.73 5.08
CA ILE A 308 -9.54 0.58 4.79
C ILE A 308 -8.94 0.59 3.37
N VAL A 309 -8.27 -0.47 2.93
CA VAL A 309 -7.81 -0.55 1.54
C VAL A 309 -8.99 -0.59 0.56
N ASP A 310 -10.08 -1.29 0.89
CA ASP A 310 -11.31 -1.22 0.11
C ASP A 310 -11.83 0.22 0.01
N ASN A 311 -11.83 1.01 1.10
CA ASN A 311 -12.23 2.43 1.09
C ASN A 311 -11.36 3.27 0.15
N PHE A 312 -10.04 3.09 0.17
CA PHE A 312 -9.14 3.77 -0.77
C PHE A 312 -9.46 3.38 -2.22
N THR A 313 -9.65 2.10 -2.51
CA THR A 313 -9.93 1.64 -3.87
C THR A 313 -11.32 2.07 -4.35
N ASP A 314 -12.34 2.05 -3.49
CA ASP A 314 -13.68 2.54 -3.81
C ASP A 314 -13.68 4.05 -4.11
N TRP A 315 -12.89 4.83 -3.36
CA TRP A 315 -12.69 6.27 -3.63
C TRP A 315 -11.96 6.51 -4.95
N LEU A 316 -10.89 5.77 -5.22
CA LEU A 316 -10.12 5.88 -6.45
C LEU A 316 -10.95 5.53 -7.69
N PHE A 317 -11.75 4.47 -7.63
CA PHE A 317 -12.60 4.05 -8.75
C PHE A 317 -13.93 4.82 -8.86
N ASP A 318 -14.17 5.85 -8.03
CA ASP A 318 -15.24 6.81 -8.28
C ASP A 318 -14.85 7.72 -9.47
N GLN A 319 -15.42 7.44 -10.64
CA GLN A 319 -15.18 8.20 -11.87
C GLN A 319 -15.54 9.68 -11.77
N LYS A 320 -16.31 10.10 -10.76
CA LYS A 320 -16.55 11.53 -10.51
C LYS A 320 -15.35 12.22 -9.88
N GLN A 321 -14.55 11.48 -9.12
CA GLN A 321 -13.32 11.97 -8.49
C GLN A 321 -12.13 11.80 -9.44
N PHE A 322 -12.00 10.61 -10.03
CA PHE A 322 -10.89 10.26 -10.93
C PHE A 322 -11.40 9.79 -12.29
N PRO A 323 -11.77 10.72 -13.19
CA PRO A 323 -12.43 10.39 -14.46
C PRO A 323 -11.58 9.55 -15.43
N PHE A 324 -10.25 9.58 -15.29
CA PHE A 324 -9.32 8.88 -16.18
C PHE A 324 -8.58 7.72 -15.50
N LEU A 325 -8.97 7.33 -14.29
CA LEU A 325 -8.29 6.24 -13.60
C LEU A 325 -8.52 4.91 -14.32
N ASN A 326 -7.43 4.34 -14.82
CA ASN A 326 -7.41 3.05 -15.47
C ASN A 326 -7.20 1.91 -14.47
N SER A 327 -6.31 2.07 -13.49
CA SER A 327 -5.91 0.96 -12.61
C SER A 327 -5.31 1.39 -11.27
N VAL A 328 -5.30 0.45 -10.32
CA VAL A 328 -4.69 0.62 -8.98
C VAL A 328 -3.72 -0.53 -8.69
N SER A 329 -2.49 -0.18 -8.30
CA SER A 329 -1.44 -1.10 -7.86
C SER A 329 -1.38 -1.14 -6.34
N ILE A 330 -1.55 -2.32 -5.74
CA ILE A 330 -1.34 -2.55 -4.30
C ILE A 330 0.02 -3.22 -4.13
N VAL A 331 0.96 -2.56 -3.46
CA VAL A 331 2.36 -2.98 -3.45
C VAL A 331 2.90 -3.09 -2.03
N GLY A 332 3.76 -4.08 -1.77
CA GLY A 332 4.47 -4.16 -0.49
C GLY A 332 5.65 -5.12 -0.54
N HIS A 333 6.69 -4.81 0.26
CA HIS A 333 7.89 -5.62 0.44
C HIS A 333 7.95 -6.15 1.88
N SER A 334 8.60 -7.30 2.10
CA SER A 334 8.76 -7.89 3.43
C SER A 334 7.40 -8.10 4.13
N MET A 335 7.19 -7.53 5.32
CA MET A 335 5.88 -7.55 5.99
C MET A 335 4.76 -6.89 5.18
N GLY A 336 5.07 -5.86 4.38
CA GLY A 336 4.14 -5.27 3.43
C GLY A 336 3.80 -6.22 2.27
N GLY A 337 4.74 -7.08 1.87
CA GLY A 337 4.50 -8.16 0.90
C GLY A 337 3.52 -9.19 1.44
N GLN A 338 3.64 -9.53 2.74
CA GLN A 338 2.64 -10.36 3.42
C GLN A 338 1.25 -9.69 3.38
N ALA A 339 1.17 -8.39 3.68
CA ALA A 339 -0.08 -7.64 3.65
C ALA A 339 -0.72 -7.60 2.25
N ALA A 340 0.08 -7.32 1.22
CA ALA A 340 -0.36 -7.27 -0.17
C ALA A 340 -0.91 -8.62 -0.64
N GLN A 341 -0.18 -9.72 -0.37
CA GLN A 341 -0.62 -11.07 -0.76
C GLN A 341 -1.87 -11.50 0.01
N ARG A 342 -1.90 -11.32 1.34
CA ARG A 342 -3.02 -11.72 2.18
C ARG A 342 -4.28 -10.90 1.88
N TYR A 343 -4.12 -9.62 1.55
CA TYR A 343 -5.23 -8.80 1.04
C TYR A 343 -5.73 -9.33 -0.31
N ALA A 344 -4.84 -9.57 -1.28
CA ALA A 344 -5.22 -10.13 -2.58
C ALA A 344 -6.00 -11.46 -2.44
N LEU A 345 -5.57 -12.31 -1.49
CA LEU A 345 -6.19 -13.60 -1.20
C LEU A 345 -7.61 -13.46 -0.66
N LEU A 346 -7.84 -12.57 0.32
CA LEU A 346 -9.18 -12.42 0.92
C LEU A 346 -10.07 -11.37 0.26
N LYS A 347 -9.53 -10.49 -0.59
CA LYS A 347 -10.26 -9.36 -1.16
C LYS A 347 -11.56 -9.84 -1.79
N LYS A 348 -12.64 -9.16 -1.42
CA LYS A 348 -13.98 -9.36 -1.97
C LYS A 348 -14.06 -8.83 -3.40
N ALA A 349 -14.81 -9.54 -4.24
CA ALA A 349 -15.07 -9.11 -5.61
C ALA A 349 -15.75 -7.74 -5.64
N LYS A 350 -15.21 -6.83 -6.44
CA LYS A 350 -15.78 -5.51 -6.77
C LYS A 350 -15.80 -5.33 -8.29
N PRO A 351 -16.68 -4.46 -8.84
CA PRO A 351 -16.79 -4.29 -10.30
C PRO A 351 -15.46 -3.97 -10.99
N TYR A 352 -14.62 -3.15 -10.36
CA TYR A 352 -13.35 -2.72 -10.92
C TYR A 352 -12.19 -3.73 -10.75
N ASP A 353 -12.42 -4.95 -10.25
CA ASP A 353 -11.34 -5.84 -9.82
C ASP A 353 -10.36 -6.24 -10.94
N ASP A 354 -10.79 -6.26 -12.21
CA ASP A 354 -9.89 -6.48 -13.36
C ASP A 354 -8.88 -5.35 -13.59
N ASN A 355 -9.12 -4.19 -12.99
CA ASN A 355 -8.24 -3.01 -12.99
C ASN A 355 -7.34 -2.92 -11.76
N MET A 356 -7.41 -3.90 -10.87
CA MET A 356 -6.49 -4.02 -9.74
C MET A 356 -5.31 -4.91 -10.07
N ARG A 357 -4.15 -4.59 -9.50
CA ARG A 357 -2.95 -5.42 -9.55
C ARG A 357 -2.20 -5.41 -8.23
N TYR A 358 -1.50 -6.48 -7.96
CA TYR A 358 -0.80 -6.71 -6.69
C TYR A 358 0.68 -6.97 -6.96
N TRP A 359 1.56 -6.29 -6.24
CA TRP A 359 3.00 -6.57 -6.24
C TRP A 359 3.41 -7.07 -4.86
N VAL A 360 4.01 -8.25 -4.83
CA VAL A 360 4.34 -9.00 -3.61
C VAL A 360 5.85 -9.24 -3.58
N GLY A 361 6.57 -8.43 -2.82
CA GLY A 361 8.02 -8.51 -2.68
C GLY A 361 8.46 -9.22 -1.40
N ASN A 362 9.29 -10.26 -1.53
CA ASN A 362 9.96 -11.00 -0.44
C ASN A 362 9.16 -11.17 0.89
N PRO A 363 7.93 -11.72 0.90
CA PRO A 363 7.17 -11.89 2.13
C PRO A 363 7.88 -12.77 3.18
N GLY A 364 7.80 -12.32 4.43
CA GLY A 364 8.23 -13.07 5.63
C GLY A 364 7.48 -14.39 5.84
N SER A 365 6.21 -14.44 5.46
CA SER A 365 5.37 -15.64 5.49
C SER A 365 4.18 -15.43 4.55
N TRP A 366 3.53 -16.52 4.13
CA TRP A 366 2.50 -16.50 3.11
C TRP A 366 1.16 -16.97 3.67
N GLY A 367 0.05 -16.39 3.21
CA GLY A 367 -1.25 -17.02 3.35
C GLY A 367 -1.33 -18.21 2.39
N TRP A 368 -1.09 -19.42 2.91
CA TRP A 368 -1.05 -20.63 2.10
C TRP A 368 -2.43 -21.00 1.53
N LEU A 369 -2.45 -21.61 0.35
CA LEU A 369 -3.68 -21.83 -0.42
C LEU A 369 -4.39 -23.14 -0.04
N SER A 370 -3.63 -24.13 0.43
CA SER A 370 -4.12 -25.41 0.94
C SER A 370 -3.59 -25.72 2.35
N GLU A 371 -3.98 -26.87 2.92
CA GLU A 371 -3.45 -27.39 4.19
C GLU A 371 -2.11 -28.13 4.01
N ASP A 372 -1.70 -28.34 2.76
CA ASP A 372 -0.45 -29.01 2.46
C ASP A 372 0.73 -28.10 2.75
N ARG A 373 1.86 -28.65 3.21
CA ARG A 373 3.08 -27.87 3.51
C ARG A 373 4.30 -28.57 2.94
N PRO A 374 5.29 -27.81 2.44
CA PRO A 374 6.53 -28.38 1.90
C PRO A 374 7.36 -29.04 3.00
N LEU A 375 7.33 -28.51 4.22
CA LEU A 375 8.10 -29.02 5.34
C LEU A 375 7.23 -29.75 6.37
N ALA A 376 7.84 -30.77 6.99
CA ALA A 376 7.19 -31.70 7.90
C ALA A 376 6.49 -30.99 9.08
N ALA A 377 5.49 -31.65 9.66
CA ALA A 377 4.77 -31.13 10.81
C ALA A 377 5.71 -30.94 12.01
N ASN A 378 5.74 -29.73 12.55
CA ASN A 378 6.32 -29.46 13.86
C ASN A 378 5.20 -29.59 14.91
N ALA A 379 5.40 -30.41 15.94
CA ALA A 379 4.41 -30.66 16.97
C ALA A 379 3.96 -29.38 17.70
N SER A 380 4.78 -28.32 17.76
CA SER A 380 4.47 -27.09 18.46
C SER A 380 3.33 -26.25 17.83
N CYS A 381 2.98 -26.49 16.57
CA CYS A 381 1.87 -25.82 15.87
C CYS A 381 1.05 -26.79 15.02
N ALA A 382 0.94 -28.04 15.46
CA ALA A 382 0.08 -29.02 14.79
C ALA A 382 -1.37 -28.51 14.60
N ASP A 383 -1.85 -27.71 15.56
CA ASP A 383 -3.22 -27.15 15.54
C ASP A 383 -3.31 -25.72 14.98
N THR A 384 -2.19 -25.02 14.78
CA THR A 384 -2.16 -23.59 14.41
C THR A 384 -1.51 -23.29 13.06
N PHE A 385 -0.82 -24.24 12.43
CA PHE A 385 -0.08 -24.02 11.17
C PHE A 385 -0.91 -23.54 9.99
N ASP A 386 -2.22 -23.74 10.04
CA ASP A 386 -3.17 -23.32 9.01
C ASP A 386 -4.12 -22.22 9.49
N GLU A 387 -3.88 -21.65 10.69
CA GLU A 387 -4.59 -20.45 11.15
C GLU A 387 -4.30 -19.24 10.26
N TRP A 388 -5.24 -18.30 10.26
CA TRP A 388 -5.18 -17.13 9.38
C TRP A 388 -3.92 -16.29 9.62
N GLY A 389 -3.25 -15.98 8.50
CA GLY A 389 -1.87 -15.52 8.47
C GLY A 389 -1.00 -16.56 7.77
N TYR A 390 -1.19 -17.84 8.09
CA TYR A 390 -0.42 -18.95 7.53
C TYR A 390 -1.24 -19.84 6.58
N GLY A 391 -2.58 -19.81 6.67
CA GLY A 391 -3.46 -20.54 5.76
C GLY A 391 -4.94 -20.21 5.95
N LEU A 392 -5.81 -21.08 5.44
CA LEU A 392 -7.26 -20.85 5.34
C LEU A 392 -8.12 -21.83 6.16
N GLY A 393 -7.53 -22.86 6.78
CA GLY A 393 -8.24 -24.00 7.36
C GLY A 393 -8.09 -24.23 8.86
N GLY A 394 -7.28 -23.44 9.55
CA GLY A 394 -7.23 -23.43 11.00
C GLY A 394 -8.49 -22.85 11.66
N ASN A 395 -8.38 -22.49 12.94
CA ASN A 395 -9.51 -21.98 13.71
C ASN A 395 -10.09 -20.68 13.13
N LEU A 396 -11.24 -20.77 12.45
CA LEU A 396 -11.90 -19.62 11.81
C LEU A 396 -12.32 -18.52 12.79
N SER A 397 -12.43 -18.80 14.09
CA SER A 397 -12.67 -17.75 15.10
C SER A 397 -11.48 -16.80 15.26
N LYS A 398 -10.27 -17.23 14.88
CA LYS A 398 -9.06 -16.41 14.83
C LYS A 398 -8.93 -15.65 13.52
N MET A 399 -9.52 -16.11 12.42
CA MET A 399 -9.47 -15.40 11.14
C MET A 399 -10.05 -13.98 11.22
N THR A 400 -9.46 -13.06 10.45
CA THR A 400 -10.02 -11.71 10.28
C THR A 400 -11.51 -11.78 9.91
N ARG A 401 -12.31 -10.90 10.51
CA ARG A 401 -13.73 -10.77 10.19
C ARG A 401 -13.97 -10.49 8.70
N TYR A 402 -13.00 -9.87 8.02
CA TYR A 402 -13.11 -9.45 6.63
C TYR A 402 -13.39 -10.64 5.70
N GLY A 403 -12.62 -11.73 5.87
CA GLY A 403 -12.70 -12.94 5.06
C GLY A 403 -13.39 -14.13 5.72
N ARG A 404 -13.56 -14.13 7.06
CA ARG A 404 -14.07 -15.29 7.82
C ARG A 404 -15.30 -15.95 7.22
N LYS A 405 -16.31 -15.16 6.85
CA LYS A 405 -17.56 -15.70 6.28
C LYS A 405 -17.36 -16.37 4.92
N GLN A 406 -16.49 -15.80 4.09
CA GLN A 406 -16.22 -16.27 2.73
C GLN A 406 -15.43 -17.58 2.78
N VAL A 407 -14.41 -17.64 3.62
CA VAL A 407 -13.58 -18.82 3.82
C VAL A 407 -14.40 -19.96 4.43
N ASN A 408 -15.26 -19.66 5.41
CA ASN A 408 -16.18 -20.64 5.98
C ASN A 408 -17.17 -21.20 4.95
N ALA A 409 -17.61 -20.37 4.00
CA ALA A 409 -18.55 -20.76 2.97
C ALA A 409 -17.89 -21.57 1.84
N SER A 410 -16.71 -21.15 1.38
CA SER A 410 -15.95 -21.85 0.34
C SER A 410 -14.51 -21.36 0.29
N LYS A 411 -13.57 -22.15 0.82
CA LYS A 411 -12.11 -21.91 0.66
C LYS A 411 -11.72 -21.91 -0.82
N THR A 412 -12.28 -22.85 -1.59
CA THR A 412 -11.99 -23.00 -3.03
C THR A 412 -12.36 -21.75 -3.83
N ASP A 413 -13.50 -21.12 -3.57
CA ASP A 413 -13.88 -19.89 -4.29
C ASP A 413 -12.99 -18.71 -3.92
N VAL A 414 -12.52 -18.64 -2.66
CA VAL A 414 -11.54 -17.64 -2.22
C VAL A 414 -10.21 -17.83 -2.97
N VAL A 415 -9.70 -19.06 -3.04
CA VAL A 415 -8.46 -19.39 -3.78
C VAL A 415 -8.62 -19.14 -5.28
N ASN A 416 -9.71 -19.59 -5.90
CA ASN A 416 -9.96 -19.36 -7.33
C ASN A 416 -10.03 -17.86 -7.66
N ARG A 417 -10.64 -17.06 -6.79
CA ARG A 417 -10.67 -15.60 -6.96
C ARG A 417 -9.28 -14.99 -6.82
N PHE A 418 -8.44 -15.48 -5.91
CA PHE A 418 -7.04 -15.04 -5.82
C PHE A 418 -6.28 -15.36 -7.12
N LEU A 419 -6.40 -16.58 -7.63
CA LEU A 419 -5.73 -17.04 -8.85
C LEU A 419 -6.20 -16.32 -10.12
N SER A 420 -7.39 -15.69 -10.10
CA SER A 420 -7.87 -14.87 -11.22
C SER A 420 -7.41 -13.41 -11.17
N ARG A 421 -6.72 -12.98 -10.11
CA ARG A 421 -6.21 -11.60 -9.96
C ARG A 421 -4.89 -11.43 -10.71
N ARG A 422 -4.56 -10.17 -11.01
CA ARG A 422 -3.26 -9.80 -11.58
C ARG A 422 -2.23 -9.64 -10.47
N VAL A 423 -1.33 -10.60 -10.32
CA VAL A 423 -0.38 -10.68 -9.21
C VAL A 423 1.04 -10.83 -9.77
N HIS A 424 1.95 -9.96 -9.34
CA HIS A 424 3.38 -10.12 -9.56
C HIS A 424 4.06 -10.50 -8.26
N ILE A 425 4.78 -11.62 -8.28
CA ILE A 425 5.61 -12.07 -7.17
C ILE A 425 7.07 -11.74 -7.54
N ALA A 426 7.74 -10.94 -6.71
CA ALA A 426 9.14 -10.59 -6.89
C ALA A 426 9.96 -11.15 -5.72
N LEU A 427 10.95 -11.99 -6.04
CA LEU A 427 11.78 -12.70 -5.06
C LEU A 427 13.26 -12.40 -5.30
N ALA A 428 13.98 -11.91 -4.29
CA ALA A 428 15.41 -11.69 -4.44
C ALA A 428 16.20 -12.99 -4.23
N LEU A 429 17.14 -13.28 -5.15
CA LEU A 429 17.86 -14.55 -5.19
C LEU A 429 18.89 -14.73 -4.07
N LEU A 430 19.21 -13.67 -3.34
CA LEU A 430 20.12 -13.68 -2.18
C LEU A 430 19.40 -13.34 -0.87
N ASP A 431 18.07 -13.49 -0.81
CA ASP A 431 17.29 -13.23 0.39
C ASP A 431 17.18 -14.49 1.28
N ASP A 432 18.23 -14.70 2.07
CA ASP A 432 18.36 -15.73 3.12
C ASP A 432 17.66 -15.33 4.45
N GLY A 433 17.04 -14.14 4.50
CA GLY A 433 16.47 -13.62 5.74
C GLY A 433 15.46 -14.60 6.35
N PRO A 434 15.49 -14.84 7.68
CA PRO A 434 14.63 -15.82 8.33
C PRO A 434 13.15 -15.41 8.36
N GLY A 435 12.87 -14.13 8.09
CA GLY A 435 11.52 -13.57 8.07
C GLY A 435 10.73 -13.84 9.34
N ASP A 436 9.58 -14.47 9.18
CA ASP A 436 8.74 -14.93 10.27
C ASP A 436 9.29 -16.25 10.87
N THR A 437 9.68 -16.22 12.13
CA THR A 437 10.31 -17.37 12.81
C THR A 437 9.32 -18.23 13.60
N HIS A 438 8.02 -17.91 13.55
CA HIS A 438 7.00 -18.77 14.15
C HIS A 438 6.97 -20.13 13.45
N CYS A 439 6.64 -21.19 14.18
CA CYS A 439 6.74 -22.54 13.63
C CYS A 439 5.77 -22.77 12.46
N GLU A 440 4.66 -22.05 12.40
CA GLU A 440 3.71 -22.05 11.29
C GLU A 440 4.35 -21.57 9.99
N ALA A 441 5.12 -20.48 10.04
CA ALA A 441 5.89 -19.96 8.92
C ALA A 441 7.06 -20.89 8.54
N LEU A 442 7.71 -21.51 9.53
CA LEU A 442 8.79 -22.47 9.29
C LEU A 442 8.32 -23.73 8.55
N ARG A 443 7.01 -24.04 8.54
CA ARG A 443 6.48 -25.12 7.67
C ARG A 443 6.47 -24.75 6.18
N GLN A 444 6.62 -23.48 5.83
CA GLN A 444 6.64 -22.96 4.46
C GLN A 444 8.07 -22.91 3.88
N GLY A 445 9.09 -22.88 4.73
CA GLY A 445 10.49 -22.68 4.37
C GLY A 445 11.28 -21.99 5.50
N SER A 446 12.61 -22.04 5.45
CA SER A 446 13.48 -21.41 6.45
C SER A 446 13.90 -19.98 6.12
N THR A 447 13.96 -19.60 4.84
CA THR A 447 14.32 -18.24 4.38
C THR A 447 13.21 -17.58 3.57
N HIS A 448 13.29 -16.26 3.35
CA HIS A 448 12.37 -15.55 2.45
C HIS A 448 12.34 -16.14 1.05
N LEU A 449 13.50 -16.35 0.43
CA LEU A 449 13.58 -16.93 -0.91
C LEU A 449 13.04 -18.37 -0.93
N GLY A 450 13.37 -19.18 0.08
CA GLY A 450 12.85 -20.53 0.23
C GLY A 450 11.33 -20.54 0.28
N ARG A 451 10.73 -19.75 1.17
CA ARG A 451 9.26 -19.64 1.31
C ARG A 451 8.59 -19.14 0.04
N GLY A 452 9.13 -18.09 -0.57
CA GLY A 452 8.59 -17.53 -1.81
C GLY A 452 8.61 -18.55 -2.94
N SER A 453 9.73 -19.24 -3.14
CA SER A 453 9.87 -20.25 -4.19
C SER A 453 8.99 -21.47 -3.94
N GLN A 454 8.82 -21.88 -2.67
CA GLN A 454 7.85 -22.92 -2.30
C GLN A 454 6.40 -22.48 -2.53
N PHE A 455 6.07 -21.20 -2.34
CA PHE A 455 4.73 -20.68 -2.65
C PHE A 455 4.42 -20.72 -4.16
N ILE A 456 5.44 -20.57 -5.02
CA ILE A 456 5.27 -20.80 -6.48
C ILE A 456 4.91 -22.26 -6.75
N GLN A 457 5.55 -23.21 -6.03
CA GLN A 457 5.20 -24.63 -6.13
C GLN A 457 3.78 -24.91 -5.59
N GLU A 458 3.35 -24.25 -4.52
CA GLU A 458 1.97 -24.35 -4.01
C GLU A 458 0.93 -23.88 -5.03
N ILE A 459 1.18 -22.75 -5.71
CA ILE A 459 0.30 -22.28 -6.80
C ILE A 459 0.14 -23.38 -7.85
N ALA A 460 1.26 -23.95 -8.30
CA ALA A 460 1.24 -25.05 -9.25
C ALA A 460 0.52 -26.29 -8.70
N ASP A 461 0.66 -26.62 -7.42
CA ASP A 461 -0.01 -27.78 -6.82
C ASP A 461 -1.53 -27.60 -6.79
N VAL A 462 -2.03 -26.41 -6.44
CA VAL A 462 -3.49 -26.13 -6.41
C VAL A 462 -4.10 -25.92 -7.80
N THR A 463 -3.29 -25.61 -8.82
CA THR A 463 -3.73 -25.47 -10.21
C THR A 463 -3.40 -26.67 -11.10
N ASN A 464 -2.93 -27.77 -10.53
CA ASN A 464 -2.49 -28.96 -11.27
C ASN A 464 -1.44 -28.64 -12.35
N GLY A 465 -0.41 -27.90 -11.99
CA GLY A 465 0.74 -27.55 -12.83
C GLY A 465 0.49 -26.40 -13.81
N VAL A 466 -0.69 -25.79 -13.80
CA VAL A 466 -1.04 -24.70 -14.73
C VAL A 466 -0.77 -23.35 -14.06
N TRP A 467 0.19 -22.59 -14.59
CA TRP A 467 0.45 -21.24 -14.08
C TRP A 467 -0.74 -20.31 -14.36
N PRO A 468 -1.24 -19.52 -13.37
CA PRO A 468 -2.36 -18.62 -13.59
C PRO A 468 -2.04 -17.53 -14.62
N GLU A 469 -2.98 -17.27 -15.55
CA GLU A 469 -2.76 -16.40 -16.72
C GLU A 469 -2.31 -14.97 -16.36
N LYS A 470 -2.83 -14.42 -15.26
CA LYS A 470 -2.54 -13.05 -14.81
C LYS A 470 -1.46 -12.99 -13.72
N PHE A 471 -0.78 -14.12 -13.45
CA PHE A 471 0.33 -14.16 -12.50
C PHE A 471 1.66 -14.01 -13.26
N THR A 472 2.61 -13.30 -12.65
CA THR A 472 3.99 -13.21 -13.12
C THR A 472 4.95 -13.41 -11.94
N LEU A 473 6.15 -13.92 -12.24
CA LEU A 473 7.23 -14.13 -11.28
C LEU A 473 8.47 -13.42 -11.80
N SER A 474 9.18 -12.70 -10.92
CA SER A 474 10.54 -12.28 -11.18
C SER A 474 11.47 -12.73 -10.06
N TYR A 475 12.63 -13.26 -10.44
CA TYR A 475 13.76 -13.45 -9.54
C TYR A 475 14.73 -12.29 -9.73
N VAL A 476 15.01 -11.55 -8.67
CA VAL A 476 15.92 -10.39 -8.70
C VAL A 476 17.31 -10.88 -8.32
N ALA A 477 18.18 -10.95 -9.33
CA ALA A 477 19.57 -11.35 -9.16
C ALA A 477 20.34 -10.32 -8.35
N ASN A 478 21.35 -10.78 -7.60
CA ASN A 478 22.32 -9.95 -6.90
C ASN A 478 21.73 -9.02 -5.82
N THR A 479 20.52 -9.34 -5.35
CA THR A 479 19.77 -8.58 -4.37
C THR A 479 19.42 -9.46 -3.17
N SER A 480 19.64 -8.92 -1.96
CA SER A 480 19.22 -9.55 -0.69
C SER A 480 17.87 -8.98 -0.22
N HIS A 481 17.60 -8.94 1.08
CA HIS A 481 16.36 -8.39 1.65
C HIS A 481 16.27 -6.85 1.60
N GLN A 482 16.44 -6.27 0.41
CA GLN A 482 16.49 -4.83 0.18
C GLN A 482 15.19 -4.35 -0.45
N ASP A 483 14.47 -3.48 0.26
CA ASP A 483 13.18 -2.96 -0.20
C ASP A 483 13.33 -2.13 -1.47
N PHE A 484 14.23 -1.15 -1.46
CA PHE A 484 14.40 -0.25 -2.60
C PHE A 484 14.81 -0.97 -3.89
N GLU A 485 15.80 -1.88 -3.82
CA GLU A 485 16.27 -2.66 -4.98
C GLU A 485 15.13 -3.49 -5.60
N MET A 486 14.24 -4.03 -4.76
CA MET A 486 13.09 -4.81 -5.22
C MET A 486 12.03 -3.93 -5.91
N PHE A 487 11.81 -2.70 -5.44
CA PHE A 487 10.89 -1.74 -6.07
C PHE A 487 11.39 -1.29 -7.45
N GLU A 488 12.70 -1.16 -7.63
CA GLU A 488 13.32 -0.68 -8.86
C GLU A 488 13.68 -1.77 -9.88
N ALA A 489 13.56 -3.04 -9.52
CA ALA A 489 13.77 -4.13 -10.47
C ALA A 489 12.88 -3.93 -11.71
N ASN A 490 13.42 -4.20 -12.91
CA ASN A 490 12.74 -3.88 -14.17
C ASN A 490 11.31 -4.43 -14.27
N HIS A 491 11.08 -5.67 -13.83
CA HIS A 491 9.75 -6.26 -13.79
C HIS A 491 8.82 -5.60 -12.76
N SER A 492 9.35 -5.16 -11.62
CA SER A 492 8.60 -4.39 -10.63
C SER A 492 8.17 -3.04 -11.20
N LEU A 493 9.09 -2.30 -11.83
CA LEU A 493 8.78 -1.02 -12.49
C LEU A 493 7.70 -1.19 -13.55
N TRP A 494 7.84 -2.22 -14.39
CA TRP A 494 6.89 -2.53 -15.44
C TRP A 494 5.50 -2.85 -14.86
N HIS A 495 5.41 -3.79 -13.93
CA HIS A 495 4.12 -4.23 -13.36
C HIS A 495 3.42 -3.11 -12.57
N ILE A 496 4.18 -2.38 -11.75
CA ILE A 496 3.62 -1.34 -10.87
C ILE A 496 3.18 -0.13 -11.70
N TYR A 497 3.95 0.30 -12.71
CA TYR A 497 3.76 1.60 -13.37
C TYR A 497 3.45 1.54 -14.87
N GLN A 498 3.93 0.56 -15.64
CA GLN A 498 3.92 0.62 -17.10
C GLN A 498 2.90 -0.33 -17.76
N GLU A 499 2.73 -1.56 -17.27
CA GLU A 499 1.83 -2.55 -17.85
C GLU A 499 0.42 -1.96 -17.95
N ASP A 500 -0.23 -2.02 -19.13
CA ASP A 500 -1.61 -1.57 -19.32
C ASP A 500 -1.86 -0.13 -18.81
N PHE A 501 -0.88 0.78 -18.92
CA PHE A 501 -0.98 2.14 -18.34
C PHE A 501 -2.19 2.93 -18.85
N ASP A 502 -2.43 2.87 -20.15
CA ASP A 502 -3.56 3.52 -20.83
C ASP A 502 -4.77 2.59 -21.05
N VAL A 503 -4.85 1.47 -20.34
CA VAL A 503 -5.90 0.45 -20.52
C VAL A 503 -6.77 0.34 -19.28
N ARG A 504 -8.07 0.65 -19.43
CA ARG A 504 -9.11 0.31 -18.46
C ARG A 504 -9.90 -0.91 -18.94
N TYR A 505 -9.81 -1.99 -18.19
CA TYR A 505 -10.61 -3.19 -18.40
C TYR A 505 -12.08 -2.95 -18.02
N PRO A 506 -13.03 -3.60 -18.71
CA PRO A 506 -14.44 -3.54 -18.34
C PRO A 506 -14.69 -4.01 -16.91
N ASP A 507 -15.71 -3.45 -16.27
CA ASP A 507 -16.12 -3.91 -14.94
C ASP A 507 -16.65 -5.36 -15.00
N ILE A 508 -16.31 -6.16 -14.00
CA ILE A 508 -16.78 -7.54 -13.88
C ILE A 508 -18.26 -7.57 -13.49
N GLY A 509 -19.04 -8.42 -14.16
CA GLY A 509 -20.48 -8.55 -13.89
C GLY A 509 -20.81 -9.37 -12.65
N ASN A 510 -19.99 -10.36 -12.30
CA ASN A 510 -20.19 -11.21 -11.13
C ASN A 510 -19.34 -10.73 -9.95
N VAL A 511 -19.97 -10.04 -9.01
CA VAL A 511 -19.35 -9.57 -7.76
C VAL A 511 -19.81 -10.39 -6.54
N ALA A 512 -20.34 -11.58 -6.76
CA ALA A 512 -20.78 -12.45 -5.67
C ALA A 512 -19.58 -12.96 -4.87
N ASN A 513 -19.70 -12.91 -3.54
CA ASN A 513 -18.73 -13.51 -2.64
C ASN A 513 -19.40 -14.66 -1.87
N PRO A 514 -18.70 -15.79 -1.64
CA PRO A 514 -19.27 -16.92 -0.93
C PRO A 514 -19.69 -16.51 0.48
N GLY A 515 -20.83 -17.00 0.96
CA GLY A 515 -21.36 -16.69 2.29
C GLY A 515 -21.92 -15.28 2.46
N GLU A 516 -21.91 -14.44 1.43
CA GLU A 516 -22.69 -13.20 1.44
C GLU A 516 -24.16 -13.51 1.13
N VAL A 517 -25.04 -13.14 2.05
CA VAL A 517 -26.48 -13.09 1.75
C VAL A 517 -26.68 -11.87 0.85
N PRO A 518 -27.35 -12.00 -0.32
CA PRO A 518 -27.66 -10.85 -1.16
C PRO A 518 -28.28 -9.77 -0.29
N LYS A 519 -27.64 -8.60 -0.19
CA LYS A 519 -28.26 -7.47 0.49
C LYS A 519 -29.57 -7.21 -0.24
N LYS A 520 -30.70 -7.49 0.41
CA LYS A 520 -32.01 -7.03 -0.05
C LYS A 520 -31.83 -5.52 -0.29
N GLN A 521 -32.02 -5.07 -1.53
CA GLN A 521 -31.99 -3.65 -1.86
C GLN A 521 -32.72 -2.91 -0.75
N PRO A 522 -32.12 -1.90 -0.09
CA PRO A 522 -32.80 -1.21 0.99
C PRO A 522 -34.12 -0.72 0.42
N GLY A 523 -35.22 -1.37 0.82
CA GLY A 523 -36.54 -1.03 0.32
C GLY A 523 -36.70 0.46 0.53
N THR A 524 -37.12 1.19 -0.51
CA THR A 524 -37.29 2.64 -0.49
C THR A 524 -37.91 3.01 0.84
N LYS A 525 -37.13 3.60 1.76
CA LYS A 525 -37.69 4.08 3.02
C LYS A 525 -38.60 5.21 2.62
N ALA A 526 -39.90 4.93 2.54
CA ALA A 526 -40.90 5.95 2.29
C ALA A 526 -40.74 6.96 3.42
N PHE A 527 -40.17 8.12 3.10
CA PHE A 527 -39.95 9.23 4.05
C PHE A 527 -41.27 9.71 4.70
N ALA A 528 -42.42 9.25 4.20
CA ALA A 528 -43.72 9.44 4.79
C ALA A 528 -44.45 8.09 4.97
N THR A 529 -44.17 7.38 6.08
CA THR A 529 -45.11 6.34 6.54
C THR A 529 -46.37 6.99 7.12
N PRO A 530 -47.52 6.29 7.18
CA PRO A 530 -48.74 6.82 7.79
C PRO A 530 -48.52 7.37 9.20
N ILE A 531 -47.62 6.75 9.98
CA ILE A 531 -47.25 7.19 11.34
C ILE A 531 -46.57 8.57 11.31
N HIS A 532 -45.63 8.82 10.39
CA HIS A 532 -44.97 10.11 10.28
C HIS A 532 -45.94 11.23 9.84
N LYS A 533 -46.91 10.92 8.97
CA LYS A 533 -47.96 11.88 8.59
C LYS A 533 -48.87 12.20 9.77
N ILE A 534 -49.28 11.20 10.55
CA ILE A 534 -50.09 11.39 11.76
C ILE A 534 -49.35 12.24 12.78
N MET A 535 -48.05 11.99 13.02
CA MET A 535 -47.24 12.81 13.93
C MET A 535 -47.12 14.26 13.45
N ALA A 536 -46.89 14.48 12.16
CA ALA A 536 -46.81 15.83 11.57
C ALA A 536 -48.14 16.58 11.68
N TYR A 537 -49.26 15.94 11.38
CA TYR A 537 -50.59 16.55 11.55
C TYR A 537 -50.90 16.82 13.02
N SER A 538 -50.50 15.94 13.94
CA SER A 538 -50.74 16.12 15.36
C SER A 538 -49.94 17.30 15.93
N LEU A 539 -48.68 17.46 15.51
CA LEU A 539 -47.85 18.61 15.90
C LEU A 539 -48.38 19.93 15.34
N LEU A 540 -48.80 19.93 14.07
CA LEU A 540 -49.34 21.13 13.42
C LEU A 540 -50.70 21.53 14.02
N LEU A 541 -51.64 20.60 14.12
CA LEU A 541 -52.96 20.88 14.68
C LEU A 541 -52.89 21.17 16.19
N GLY A 542 -52.02 20.47 16.92
CA GLY A 542 -51.80 20.71 18.34
C GLY A 542 -51.20 22.09 18.62
N SER A 543 -50.25 22.55 17.81
CA SER A 543 -49.68 23.90 17.95
C SER A 543 -50.69 24.99 17.60
N ILE A 544 -51.49 24.82 16.53
CA ILE A 544 -52.58 25.75 16.19
C ILE A 544 -53.61 25.80 17.32
N ALA A 545 -54.05 24.65 17.84
CA ALA A 545 -55.03 24.58 18.92
C ALA A 545 -54.49 25.25 20.21
N CYS A 546 -53.21 25.04 20.54
CA CYS A 546 -52.56 25.67 21.68
C CYS A 546 -52.51 27.19 21.54
N ILE A 547 -52.18 27.72 20.35
CA ILE A 547 -52.19 29.16 20.07
C ILE A 547 -53.60 29.71 20.23
N VAL A 548 -54.62 29.07 19.65
CA VAL A 548 -56.02 29.50 19.77
C VAL A 548 -56.45 29.51 21.23
N LEU A 549 -56.16 28.45 21.99
CA LEU A 549 -56.45 28.39 23.43
C LEU A 549 -55.76 29.51 24.21
N ALA A 550 -54.49 29.77 23.93
CA ALA A 550 -53.76 30.86 24.57
C ALA A 550 -54.44 32.20 24.30
N PHE A 551 -54.80 32.51 23.05
CA PHE A 551 -55.48 33.77 22.70
C PHE A 551 -56.92 33.85 23.23
N CYS A 552 -57.63 32.74 23.36
CA CYS A 552 -58.95 32.71 24.01
C CYS A 552 -58.88 32.88 25.53
N LEU A 553 -57.78 32.43 26.17
CA LEU A 553 -57.57 32.55 27.62
C LEU A 553 -56.96 33.89 28.04
N LEU A 554 -56.26 34.60 27.13
CA LEU A 554 -55.68 35.92 27.40
C LEU A 554 -56.70 36.93 27.96
N PRO A 555 -57.95 37.05 27.46
CA PRO A 555 -58.97 37.93 28.05
C PRO A 555 -59.42 37.54 29.47
N CYS A 556 -59.24 36.28 29.87
CA CYS A 556 -59.59 35.80 31.22
C CYS A 556 -58.44 36.02 32.21
N LEU A 557 -57.19 35.94 31.74
CA LEU A 557 -55.99 36.16 32.54
C LEU A 557 -55.61 37.65 32.64
N PHE A 558 -55.94 38.42 31.60
CA PHE A 558 -55.84 39.87 31.52
C PHE A 558 -57.21 40.44 31.17
N PRO A 559 -58.19 40.38 32.10
CA PRO A 559 -59.43 41.10 31.89
C PRO A 559 -59.08 42.56 31.61
N ALA A 560 -59.71 43.15 30.59
CA ALA A 560 -59.52 44.56 30.27
C ALA A 560 -59.85 45.35 31.53
N ASN A 561 -58.82 45.85 32.22
CA ASN A 561 -58.99 46.77 33.33
C ASN A 561 -59.33 48.12 32.68
N THR A 562 -60.59 48.24 32.27
CA THR A 562 -61.24 49.51 31.96
C THR A 562 -62.31 49.67 33.02
N ASN A 563 -61.88 49.87 34.27
CA ASN A 563 -62.83 50.44 35.20
C ASN A 563 -63.10 51.87 34.72
N SER A 564 -64.37 52.27 34.64
CA SER A 564 -64.78 53.57 34.12
C SER A 564 -64.12 54.78 34.79
N TRP A 565 -63.54 54.60 35.99
CA TRP A 565 -62.78 55.63 36.70
C TRP A 565 -61.34 55.83 36.19
N GLU A 566 -60.71 54.82 35.58
CA GLU A 566 -59.39 54.95 34.94
C GLU A 566 -59.50 55.73 33.62
N GLU A 567 -60.61 55.54 32.88
CA GLU A 567 -60.94 56.28 31.67
C GLU A 567 -61.17 57.78 31.97
N ALA A 568 -61.91 58.07 33.05
CA ALA A 568 -62.11 59.44 33.53
C ALA A 568 -60.81 60.11 34.04
N ALA A 569 -59.89 59.33 34.62
CA ALA A 569 -58.59 59.83 35.05
C ALA A 569 -57.70 60.21 33.85
N TRP A 570 -57.68 59.38 32.81
CA TRP A 570 -56.95 59.65 31.56
C TRP A 570 -57.53 60.84 30.79
N GLU A 571 -58.86 60.97 30.70
CA GLU A 571 -59.48 62.16 30.09
C GLU A 571 -59.15 63.44 30.86
N ASN A 572 -59.17 63.42 32.20
CA ASN A 572 -58.83 64.58 33.01
C ASN A 572 -57.33 64.94 32.92
N GLU A 573 -56.45 63.95 32.83
CA GLU A 573 -55.02 64.19 32.62
C GLU A 573 -54.71 64.71 31.21
N ALA A 574 -55.40 64.20 30.19
CA ALA A 574 -55.30 64.72 28.82
C ALA A 574 -55.83 66.16 28.71
N LYS A 575 -56.96 66.47 29.37
CA LYS A 575 -57.51 67.83 29.45
C LYS A 575 -56.59 68.79 30.23
N ARG A 576 -55.89 68.32 31.26
CA ARG A 576 -54.88 69.10 32.01
C ARG A 576 -53.62 69.43 31.21
N LYS A 577 -53.27 68.64 30.19
CA LYS A 577 -52.08 68.86 29.35
C LYS A 577 -52.36 69.74 28.12
N LEU A 578 -53.62 70.14 27.92
CA LEU A 578 -54.09 70.98 26.80
C LEU A 578 -54.50 72.40 27.24
N ILE A 579 -54.32 72.72 28.52
CA ILE A 579 -54.40 74.07 29.12
C ILE A 579 -53.00 74.41 29.61
#